data_AF-A0A7W0MGV0-F1
#
_entry.id   AF-A0A7W0MGV0-F1
#
_cell.length_a   1.000
_cell.length_b   1.000
_cell.length_c   1.000
_cell.angle_alpha   90.00
_cell.angle_beta   90.00
_cell.angle_gamma   90.00
#
_symmetry.space_group_name_H-M   'P 1'
#
loop_
_entity.id
_entity.type
_entity.pdbx_description
1 polymer ?
#
loop_
_entity_poly.entity_id
_entity_poly.type
_entity_poly.pdbx_seq_one_letter_code
_entity_poly.pdbx_strand_id
1 'polypeptide(L)'
;MIRSRNKRIALVALALTVSLALQLTPPTPINASDHIDSPTVAHDKASDINDMYFFLDPNDNTRVVLIMTINPFLISTEIIGQAIFDHNIRYRFEIENTGDARPDRFVDVTFNRALG
;
A
#
# COMPACT_ATOMS: atom_id res chain seq x y z
N MET A 1 11.75 -38.66 40.80
CA MET A 1 11.37 -39.30 39.51
C MET A 1 9.92 -38.94 39.19
N ILE A 2 9.68 -38.05 38.21
CA ILE A 2 8.31 -37.58 37.87
C ILE A 2 7.56 -38.69 37.11
N ARG A 3 6.37 -39.09 37.58
CA ARG A 3 5.51 -40.12 36.96
C ARG A 3 5.13 -39.77 35.52
N SER A 4 5.06 -40.76 34.63
CA SER A 4 4.78 -40.61 33.19
C SER A 4 3.49 -39.86 32.87
N ARG A 5 2.45 -40.00 33.70
CA ARG A 5 1.17 -39.28 33.57
C ARG A 5 1.33 -37.77 33.70
N ASN A 6 2.18 -37.30 34.60
CA ASN A 6 2.41 -35.87 34.84
C ASN A 6 3.18 -35.24 33.67
N LYS A 7 4.08 -35.99 33.03
CA LYS A 7 4.77 -35.54 31.81
C LYS A 7 3.81 -35.33 30.64
N ARG A 8 2.84 -36.24 30.44
CA ARG A 8 1.82 -36.11 29.39
C ARG A 8 0.90 -34.91 29.64
N ILE A 9 0.46 -34.70 30.87
CA ILE A 9 -0.37 -33.54 31.23
C ILE A 9 0.41 -32.24 31.00
N ALA A 10 1.68 -32.18 31.42
CA ALA A 10 2.52 -31.01 31.18
C ALA A 10 2.72 -30.72 29.68
N LEU A 11 2.92 -31.75 28.86
CA LEU A 11 3.04 -31.60 27.41
C LEU A 11 1.75 -31.08 26.76
N VAL A 12 0.59 -31.60 27.18
CA VAL A 12 -0.71 -31.14 26.67
C VAL A 12 -0.99 -29.69 27.08
N ALA A 13 -0.73 -29.35 28.35
CA ALA A 13 -0.89 -27.99 28.85
C ALA A 13 0.04 -27.00 28.11
N LEU A 14 1.29 -27.40 27.85
CA LEU A 14 2.23 -26.59 27.08
C LEU A 14 1.75 -26.39 25.63
N ALA A 15 1.29 -27.45 24.97
CA ALA A 15 0.78 -27.37 23.60
C ALA A 15 -0.46 -26.46 23.49
N LEU A 16 -1.38 -26.53 24.45
CA LEU A 16 -2.54 -25.64 24.53
C LEU A 16 -2.13 -24.19 24.76
N THR A 17 -1.16 -23.95 25.66
CA THR A 17 -0.69 -22.60 25.97
C THR A 17 0.01 -21.97 24.76
N VAL A 18 0.84 -22.73 24.04
CA VAL A 18 1.51 -22.27 22.82
C VAL A 18 0.49 -22.01 21.70
N SER A 19 -0.48 -22.91 21.50
CA SER A 19 -1.55 -22.73 20.50
C SER A 19 -2.38 -21.47 20.78
N LEU A 20 -2.75 -21.25 22.04
CA LEU A 20 -3.52 -20.07 22.43
C LEU A 20 -2.69 -18.78 22.29
N ALA A 21 -1.40 -18.81 22.62
CA ALA A 21 -0.49 -17.67 22.43
C ALA A 21 -0.31 -17.31 20.94
N LEU A 22 -0.27 -18.32 20.05
CA LEU A 22 -0.21 -18.13 18.59
C LEU A 22 -1.51 -17.54 18.02
N GLN A 23 -2.67 -17.83 18.61
CA GLN A 23 -3.96 -17.30 18.16
C GLN A 23 -4.25 -15.89 18.69
N LEU A 24 -3.74 -15.55 19.87
CA LEU A 24 -3.92 -14.23 20.50
C LEU A 24 -2.85 -13.22 20.09
N THR A 25 -1.83 -13.63 19.34
CA THR A 25 -0.86 -12.70 18.77
C THR A 25 -1.47 -12.04 17.54
N PRO A 26 -1.74 -10.71 17.56
CA PRO A 26 -2.25 -10.03 16.39
C PRO A 26 -1.23 -10.16 15.26
N PRO A 27 -1.69 -10.32 13.99
CA PRO A 27 -0.78 -10.34 12.86
C PRO A 27 0.03 -9.04 12.85
N THR A 28 1.29 -9.14 12.46
CA THR A 28 2.08 -7.95 12.19
C THR A 28 1.40 -7.16 11.08
N PRO A 29 1.13 -5.86 11.27
CA PRO A 29 0.54 -5.05 10.21
C PRO A 29 1.47 -5.11 9.00
N ILE A 30 0.90 -5.55 7.88
CA ILE A 30 1.54 -5.51 6.57
C ILE A 30 0.89 -4.37 5.80
N ASN A 31 1.71 -3.54 5.16
CA ASN A 31 1.22 -2.49 4.29
C ASN A 31 1.14 -3.06 2.88
N ALA A 32 0.00 -2.89 2.24
CA ALA A 32 -0.22 -3.16 0.83
C ALA A 32 -0.84 -1.90 0.22
N SER A 33 -0.77 -1.77 -1.11
CA SER A 33 -1.59 -0.75 -1.78
C SER A 33 -3.05 -1.04 -1.48
N ASP A 34 -3.80 -0.02 -1.11
CA ASP A 34 -5.23 -0.07 -1.25
C ASP A 34 -5.65 0.39 -2.65
N HIS A 35 -6.92 0.17 -2.97
CA HIS A 35 -7.58 0.62 -4.19
C HIS A 35 -8.95 1.19 -3.81
N ILE A 36 -9.82 1.46 -4.78
CA ILE A 36 -11.14 2.06 -4.58
C ILE A 36 -12.07 1.27 -3.64
N ASP A 37 -11.78 -0.01 -3.38
CA ASP A 37 -12.53 -0.87 -2.46
C ASP A 37 -12.19 -0.63 -0.98
N SER A 38 -11.07 0.05 -0.70
CA SER A 38 -10.72 0.48 0.66
C SER A 38 -11.67 1.56 1.16
N PRO A 39 -12.11 1.49 2.43
CA PRO A 39 -12.95 2.53 3.02
C PRO A 39 -12.35 3.93 2.92
N THR A 40 -11.03 4.06 2.98
CA THR A 40 -10.33 5.35 2.92
C THR A 40 -10.41 5.96 1.52
N VAL A 41 -10.02 5.19 0.50
CA VAL A 41 -9.99 5.64 -0.90
C VAL A 41 -11.41 5.79 -1.46
N ALA A 42 -12.36 4.96 -1.02
CA ALA A 42 -13.77 5.12 -1.40
C ALA A 42 -14.37 6.47 -0.97
N HIS A 43 -13.91 7.03 0.16
CA HIS A 43 -14.34 8.35 0.64
C HIS A 43 -13.54 9.49 0.01
N ASP A 44 -12.28 9.27 -0.37
CA ASP A 44 -11.43 10.24 -1.05
C ASP A 44 -10.92 9.69 -2.39
N LYS A 45 -11.79 9.70 -3.39
CA LYS A 45 -11.50 9.13 -4.71
C LYS A 45 -10.33 9.81 -5.41
N ALA A 46 -10.09 11.09 -5.13
CA ALA A 46 -8.95 11.81 -5.71
C ALA A 46 -7.61 11.23 -5.24
N SER A 47 -7.59 10.52 -4.11
CA SER A 47 -6.40 9.81 -3.60
C SER A 47 -6.15 8.44 -4.25
N ASP A 48 -7.08 7.97 -5.09
CA ASP A 48 -7.01 6.64 -5.71
C ASP A 48 -5.93 6.57 -6.79
N ILE A 49 -4.83 5.86 -6.47
CA ILE A 49 -3.76 5.52 -7.41
C ILE A 49 -4.15 4.25 -8.15
N ASN A 50 -4.09 4.29 -9.48
CA ASN A 50 -4.39 3.12 -10.30
C ASN A 50 -3.12 2.35 -10.67
N ASP A 51 -2.40 2.78 -11.70
CA ASP A 51 -1.20 2.08 -12.20
C ASP A 51 0.03 2.98 -12.14
N MET A 52 1.19 2.35 -11.94
CA MET A 52 2.49 2.96 -12.12
C MET A 52 3.22 2.32 -13.29
N TYR A 53 3.81 3.15 -14.15
CA TYR A 53 4.65 2.72 -15.26
C TYR A 53 6.04 3.33 -15.12
N PHE A 54 7.06 2.53 -15.36
CA PHE A 54 8.46 2.97 -15.36
C PHE A 54 9.22 2.29 -16.49
N PHE A 55 9.91 3.10 -17.29
CA PHE A 55 10.71 2.61 -18.41
C PHE A 55 11.83 3.60 -18.72
N LEU A 56 12.89 3.12 -19.38
CA LEU A 56 13.98 4.00 -19.83
C LEU A 56 13.47 4.94 -20.92
N ASP A 57 13.91 6.20 -20.90
CA ASP A 57 13.58 7.15 -21.96
C ASP A 57 14.12 6.61 -23.29
N PRO A 58 13.26 6.40 -24.31
CA PRO A 58 13.68 5.83 -25.59
C PRO A 58 14.70 6.69 -26.36
N ASN A 59 14.86 7.97 -26.00
CA ASN A 59 15.85 8.86 -26.59
C ASN A 59 17.14 8.97 -25.77
N ASP A 60 17.11 8.60 -24.48
CA ASP A 60 18.26 8.65 -23.57
C ASP A 60 18.11 7.65 -22.43
N ASN A 61 18.72 6.47 -22.60
CA ASN A 61 18.68 5.39 -21.61
C ASN A 61 19.42 5.71 -20.29
N THR A 62 20.02 6.89 -20.14
CA THR A 62 20.51 7.37 -18.83
C THR A 62 19.40 7.95 -17.95
N ARG A 63 18.18 8.11 -18.48
CA ARG A 63 17.00 8.63 -17.77
C ARG A 63 15.91 7.57 -17.67
N VAL A 64 15.09 7.69 -16.62
CA VAL A 64 13.86 6.91 -16.41
C VAL A 64 12.65 7.82 -16.54
N VAL A 65 11.62 7.34 -17.22
CA VAL A 65 10.29 7.94 -17.26
C VAL A 65 9.45 7.25 -16.20
N LEU A 66 8.81 8.05 -15.34
CA LEU A 66 7.88 7.60 -14.31
C LEU A 66 6.49 8.16 -14.61
N ILE A 67 5.48 7.31 -14.61
CA ILE A 67 4.09 7.68 -14.82
C ILE A 67 3.25 7.06 -13.71
N MET A 68 2.35 7.85 -13.13
CA MET A 68 1.33 7.41 -12.19
C MET A 68 -0.02 7.84 -12.72
N THR A 69 -0.95 6.90 -12.81
CA THR A 69 -2.35 7.18 -13.14
C THR A 69 -3.17 7.24 -11.86
N ILE A 70 -4.15 8.13 -11.83
CA ILE A 70 -5.02 8.38 -10.69
C ILE A 70 -6.47 8.48 -11.18
N ASN A 71 -7.45 8.30 -10.30
CA ASN A 71 -8.88 8.35 -10.61
C ASN A 71 -9.27 7.37 -11.75
N PRO A 72 -9.28 6.05 -11.50
CA PRO A 72 -9.63 5.07 -12.51
C PRO A 72 -11.11 5.10 -12.91
N PHE A 73 -11.43 4.45 -14.04
CA PHE A 73 -12.81 4.23 -14.53
C PHE A 73 -13.65 5.49 -14.76
N LEU A 74 -13.02 6.59 -15.20
CA LEU A 74 -13.75 7.77 -15.67
C LEU A 74 -14.43 7.48 -17.03
N ILE A 75 -15.74 7.22 -17.01
CA ILE A 75 -16.55 7.03 -18.22
C ILE A 75 -17.02 8.39 -18.72
N SER A 76 -16.50 8.81 -19.88
CA SER A 76 -16.61 10.18 -20.40
C SER A 76 -18.04 10.65 -20.69
N THR A 77 -19.01 9.76 -20.82
CA THR A 77 -20.39 10.09 -21.21
C THR A 77 -21.35 10.29 -20.03
N GLU A 78 -20.98 9.91 -18.81
CA GLU A 78 -21.89 9.97 -17.66
C GLU A 78 -21.48 11.02 -16.62
N ILE A 79 -20.26 11.59 -16.72
CA ILE A 79 -19.69 12.31 -15.60
C ILE A 79 -18.84 13.52 -16.05
N ILE A 80 -19.50 14.67 -16.17
CA ILE A 80 -18.82 15.98 -16.28
C ILE A 80 -18.26 16.33 -14.88
N GLY A 81 -16.95 16.55 -14.77
CA GLY A 81 -16.33 17.12 -13.56
C GLY A 81 -15.76 16.16 -12.51
N GLN A 82 -15.55 14.87 -12.80
CA GLN A 82 -14.93 13.93 -11.85
C GLN A 82 -13.44 13.64 -12.06
N ALA A 83 -12.80 14.14 -13.12
CA ALA A 83 -11.35 14.20 -13.19
C ALA A 83 -10.86 15.33 -12.26
N ILE A 84 -10.85 15.06 -10.96
CA ILE A 84 -10.51 16.04 -9.94
C ILE A 84 -9.04 15.86 -9.58
N PHE A 85 -8.28 16.93 -9.81
CA PHE A 85 -6.96 17.10 -9.24
C PHE A 85 -7.10 17.89 -7.94
N ASP A 86 -7.19 17.17 -6.82
CA ASP A 86 -7.35 17.81 -5.51
C ASP A 86 -6.01 18.43 -5.06
N HIS A 87 -6.04 19.73 -4.77
CA HIS A 87 -4.88 20.48 -4.32
C HIS A 87 -4.43 20.14 -2.89
N ASN A 88 -5.23 19.38 -2.14
CA ASN A 88 -4.90 18.89 -0.81
C ASN A 88 -4.17 17.54 -0.85
N ILE A 89 -4.09 16.91 -2.02
CA ILE A 89 -3.46 15.60 -2.19
C ILE A 89 -2.04 15.76 -2.73
N ARG A 90 -1.12 15.00 -2.13
CA ARG A 90 0.26 14.86 -2.57
C ARG A 90 0.47 13.46 -3.11
N TYR A 91 0.71 13.36 -4.41
CA TYR A 91 1.13 12.11 -5.05
C TYR A 91 2.65 12.02 -4.95
N ARG A 92 3.17 10.89 -4.49
CA ARG A 92 4.60 10.69 -4.26
C ARG A 92 5.10 9.45 -4.95
N PHE A 93 6.16 9.60 -5.72
CA PHE A 93 7.01 8.48 -6.09
C PHE A 93 8.06 8.30 -4.99
N GLU A 94 8.15 7.10 -4.44
CA GLU A 94 9.24 6.70 -3.55
C GLU A 94 10.19 5.78 -4.33
N ILE A 95 11.47 6.11 -4.31
CA ILE A 95 12.49 5.48 -5.15
C ILE A 95 13.53 4.86 -4.24
N GLU A 96 13.67 3.54 -4.35
CA GLU A 96 14.72 2.72 -3.74
C GLU A 96 15.81 2.52 -4.81
N ASN A 97 17.07 2.82 -4.48
CA ASN A 97 18.18 2.67 -5.42
C ASN A 97 19.49 2.16 -4.78
N THR A 98 19.41 1.56 -3.59
CA THR A 98 20.55 1.06 -2.81
C THR A 98 20.47 -0.44 -2.47
N GLY A 99 19.32 -1.08 -2.65
CA GLY A 99 19.02 -2.50 -2.44
C GLY A 99 18.42 -2.87 -1.08
N ASP A 100 17.90 -1.93 -0.28
CA ASP A 100 17.46 -2.21 1.11
C ASP A 100 15.92 -2.21 1.32
N ALA A 101 15.15 -2.13 0.23
CA ALA A 101 13.69 -2.05 0.22
C ALA A 101 13.14 -0.85 1.03
N ARG A 102 13.89 0.24 1.15
CA ARG A 102 13.45 1.49 1.77
C ARG A 102 13.59 2.67 0.80
N PRO A 103 12.67 3.65 0.82
CA PRO A 103 12.78 4.83 -0.03
C PRO A 103 14.08 5.62 0.24
N ASP A 104 14.88 5.80 -0.81
CA ASP A 104 16.10 6.62 -0.80
C ASP A 104 15.85 8.04 -1.31
N ARG A 105 14.97 8.16 -2.31
CA ARG A 105 14.62 9.41 -2.98
C ARG A 105 13.11 9.48 -3.18
N PHE A 106 12.61 10.69 -3.41
CA PHE A 106 11.21 10.88 -3.72
C PHE A 106 10.99 12.01 -4.72
N VAL A 107 9.86 11.94 -5.42
CA VAL A 107 9.33 13.01 -6.26
C VAL A 107 7.91 13.27 -5.81
N ASP A 108 7.63 14.51 -5.41
CA ASP A 108 6.30 14.96 -5.02
C ASP A 108 5.63 15.69 -6.18
N VAL A 109 4.37 15.34 -6.43
CA VAL A 109 3.48 16.01 -7.37
C VAL A 109 2.26 16.52 -6.60
N THR A 110 2.01 17.81 -6.71
CA THR A 110 0.87 18.49 -6.11
C THR A 110 0.21 19.38 -7.15
N PHE A 111 -1.10 19.53 -7.06
CA PHE A 111 -1.84 20.44 -7.93
C PHE A 111 -2.11 21.75 -7.21
N ASN A 112 -2.02 22.86 -7.94
CA ASN A 112 -2.46 24.15 -7.41
C ASN A 112 -3.98 24.17 -7.35
N ARG A 113 -4.52 24.95 -6.42
CA ARG A 113 -5.95 25.23 -6.37
C ARG A 113 -6.39 25.85 -7.70
N ALA A 114 -7.18 25.12 -8.47
CA ALA A 114 -7.87 25.65 -9.63
C ALA A 114 -9.19 26.29 -9.18
N LEU A 115 -9.60 27.38 -9.82
CA LEU A 115 -10.96 27.90 -9.71
C LEU A 115 -11.82 27.07 -10.67
N GLY A 116 -12.54 26.09 -10.15
CA GLY A 116 -13.49 25.25 -10.88
C GLY A 116 -14.62 24.84 -9.97
#